data_AF-A0A254QFV6-F1
#
_entry.id   AF-A0A254QFV6-F1
#
_cell.length_a   1.000
_cell.length_b   1.000
_cell.length_c   1.000
_cell.angle_alpha   90.00
_cell.angle_beta   90.00
_cell.angle_gamma   90.00
#
_symmetry.space_group_name_H-M   'P 1'
#
loop_
_entity.id
_entity.type
_entity.pdbx_description
1 polymer ?
#
loop_
_entity_poly.entity_id
_entity_poly.type
_entity_poly.pdbx_seq_one_letter_code
_entity_poly.pdbx_strand_id
1 'polypeptide(L)'
;GIGFCLLLQGLALFLTQSKGALICLPIGLIVLAVCLVTIRPTSVGKGLGALAVAVVMIGGLGVLAQTAGKSQSTAGTGPMSRFSNSSEASTQSAGFRKLLWVSAIDLAKQRPYGWGLGTFQFESTRPGLVTQTALAHQGYLQLAAEASILAPITLLGFLIAVGLKGGRGASRLPVTSKIILCSSFGALGVLLAHNGIDSDLYINNLGTLVFMLCGAICATSADSQSPEVIFRIPRIAVASAVAIFIPLSITIGLGELYRAQARGALAANEPPVASELAKASIGVALGDGFGHALLTRATGSLEEAKTAAALAPSPKNFRAVALLQLREGNYPAARTAYNRALERDPNNFPALLGLMNAGVQFNDPEGAKAAANRLIEVEKTTYFTVPSQAEIVPTASFHARLYLATVSPDSKQTLLRDAVKGFIRYRDITVPMAKRQFESNPNASVGGDDRNAFVDNLRKAANASRELQPRGDLGFDPAEEATRFEAAAAGLIK
;
A
#
# COMPACT_ATOMS: atom_id res chain seq x y z
N GLY A 1 4.85 -26.84 -24.49
CA GLY A 1 5.65 -26.39 -23.32
C GLY A 1 5.80 -24.88 -23.31
N ILE A 2 6.89 -24.35 -23.87
CA ILE A 2 7.26 -22.91 -23.80
C ILE A 2 6.16 -21.98 -24.33
N GLY A 3 5.58 -22.28 -25.50
CA GLY A 3 4.49 -21.46 -26.06
C GLY A 3 3.23 -21.42 -25.18
N PHE A 4 2.93 -22.48 -24.44
CA PHE A 4 1.81 -22.52 -23.50
C PHE A 4 2.10 -21.68 -22.24
N CYS A 5 3.32 -21.75 -21.70
CA CYS A 5 3.74 -20.91 -20.58
C CYS A 5 3.73 -19.41 -20.95
N LEU A 6 4.21 -19.07 -22.15
CA LEU A 6 4.15 -17.70 -22.67
C LEU A 6 2.71 -17.22 -22.88
N LEU A 7 1.82 -18.11 -23.34
CA LEU A 7 0.39 -17.80 -23.46
C LEU A 7 -0.25 -17.58 -22.10
N LEU A 8 0.05 -18.40 -21.08
CA LEU A 8 -0.44 -18.21 -19.72
C LEU A 8 0.11 -16.94 -19.08
N GLN A 9 1.38 -16.60 -19.31
CA GLN A 9 1.96 -15.32 -18.87
C GLN A 9 1.33 -14.14 -19.59
N GLY A 10 1.12 -14.23 -20.91
CA GLY A 10 0.41 -13.22 -21.69
C GLY A 10 -1.03 -13.03 -21.20
N LEU A 11 -1.72 -14.12 -20.89
CA LEU A 11 -3.07 -14.10 -20.32
C LEU A 11 -3.07 -13.51 -18.91
N ALA A 12 -2.12 -13.87 -18.06
CA ALA A 12 -1.98 -13.29 -16.72
C ALA A 12 -1.68 -11.79 -16.78
N LEU A 13 -0.80 -11.34 -17.68
CA LEU A 13 -0.52 -9.93 -17.93
C LEU A 13 -1.75 -9.19 -18.45
N PHE A 14 -2.49 -9.81 -19.37
CA PHE A 14 -3.74 -9.28 -19.91
C PHE A 14 -4.83 -9.15 -18.83
N LEU A 15 -5.00 -10.18 -17.99
CA LEU A 15 -6.00 -10.21 -16.93
C LEU A 15 -5.63 -9.27 -15.76
N THR A 16 -4.35 -9.15 -15.42
CA THR A 16 -3.88 -8.28 -14.33
C THR A 16 -3.76 -6.83 -14.73
N GLN A 17 -3.67 -6.52 -16.04
CA GLN A 17 -3.57 -5.16 -16.57
C GLN A 17 -2.39 -4.37 -15.96
N SER A 18 -1.32 -5.05 -15.53
CA SER A 18 -0.17 -4.38 -14.91
C SER A 18 0.67 -3.65 -15.96
N LYS A 19 0.52 -2.32 -16.01
CA LYS A 19 1.36 -1.45 -16.87
C LYS A 19 2.84 -1.62 -16.59
N GLY A 20 3.20 -1.78 -15.31
CA GLY A 20 4.58 -2.01 -14.91
C GLY A 20 5.16 -3.28 -15.52
N ALA A 21 4.42 -4.38 -15.42
CA ALA A 21 4.87 -5.66 -15.97
C ALA A 21 5.00 -5.62 -17.50
N LEU A 22 4.11 -4.90 -18.20
CA LEU A 22 4.21 -4.70 -19.66
C LEU A 22 5.46 -3.89 -20.05
N ILE A 23 5.84 -2.88 -19.27
CA ILE A 23 7.05 -2.07 -19.53
C ILE A 23 8.33 -2.87 -19.24
N CYS A 24 8.30 -3.77 -18.26
CA CYS A 24 9.45 -4.59 -17.87
C CYS A 24 9.64 -5.84 -18.74
N LEU A 25 8.58 -6.32 -19.41
CA LEU A 25 8.64 -7.51 -20.25
C LEU A 25 9.70 -7.43 -21.37
N PRO A 26 9.83 -6.33 -22.14
CA PRO A 26 10.91 -6.17 -23.11
C PRO A 26 12.31 -6.42 -22.54
N ILE A 27 12.56 -6.04 -21.28
CA ILE A 27 13.87 -6.25 -20.64
C ILE A 27 14.15 -7.75 -20.50
N GLY A 28 13.18 -8.53 -20.02
CA GLY A 28 13.33 -9.99 -19.94
C GLY A 28 13.47 -10.67 -21.30
N LEU A 29 12.77 -10.18 -22.33
CA LEU A 29 12.90 -10.67 -23.70
C LEU A 29 14.29 -10.37 -24.28
N ILE A 30 14.85 -9.20 -24.00
CA ILE A 30 16.24 -8.85 -24.38
C ILE A 30 17.23 -9.76 -23.67
N VAL A 31 17.09 -9.97 -22.36
CA VAL A 31 17.95 -10.91 -21.60
C VAL A 31 17.87 -12.31 -22.19
N LEU A 32 16.67 -12.81 -22.47
CA LEU A 32 16.45 -14.09 -23.12
C LEU A 32 17.13 -14.15 -24.50
N ALA A 33 16.97 -13.12 -25.33
CA ALA A 33 17.58 -13.05 -26.66
C ALA A 33 19.11 -13.11 -26.58
N VAL A 34 19.71 -12.33 -25.67
CA VAL A 34 21.16 -12.33 -25.41
C VAL A 34 21.62 -13.73 -24.98
N CYS A 35 20.90 -14.38 -24.07
CA CYS A 35 21.20 -15.76 -23.66
C CYS A 35 21.10 -16.75 -24.84
N LEU A 36 20.06 -16.67 -25.68
CA LEU A 36 19.89 -17.56 -26.84
C LEU A 36 21.03 -17.41 -27.87
N VAL A 37 21.49 -16.17 -28.10
CA VAL A 37 22.59 -15.88 -29.04
C VAL A 37 23.95 -16.33 -28.48
N THR A 38 24.18 -16.13 -27.18
CA THR A 38 25.48 -16.41 -26.54
C THR A 38 25.64 -17.89 -26.19
N ILE A 39 24.60 -18.55 -25.66
CA ILE A 39 24.64 -19.94 -25.19
C ILE A 39 24.32 -20.93 -26.33
N ARG A 40 23.59 -20.49 -27.35
CA ARG A 40 23.20 -21.25 -28.56
C ARG A 40 22.58 -22.61 -28.22
N PRO A 41 21.39 -22.65 -27.57
CA PRO A 41 20.65 -23.89 -27.34
C PRO A 41 20.15 -24.56 -28.62
N THR A 42 19.80 -23.75 -29.63
CA THR A 42 19.25 -24.19 -30.90
C THR A 42 19.86 -23.34 -32.03
N SER A 43 19.56 -23.65 -33.30
CA SER A 43 19.94 -22.74 -34.38
C SER A 43 19.30 -21.37 -34.12
N VAL A 44 20.15 -20.32 -34.13
CA VAL A 44 19.79 -18.95 -33.73
C VAL A 44 18.52 -18.47 -34.43
N GLY A 45 18.31 -18.84 -35.70
CA GLY A 45 17.09 -18.51 -36.45
C GLY A 45 15.79 -19.09 -35.86
N LYS A 46 15.81 -20.32 -35.32
CA LYS A 46 14.63 -20.92 -34.68
C LYS A 46 14.32 -20.27 -33.32
N GLY A 47 15.36 -19.91 -32.57
CA GLY A 47 15.23 -19.19 -31.30
C GLY A 47 14.68 -17.77 -31.48
N LEU A 48 15.23 -17.01 -32.42
CA LEU A 48 14.75 -15.67 -32.75
C LEU A 48 13.34 -15.69 -33.37
N GLY A 49 13.01 -16.71 -34.18
CA GLY A 49 11.66 -16.89 -34.71
C GLY A 49 10.62 -17.10 -33.60
N ALA A 50 10.92 -17.92 -32.59
CA ALA A 50 10.03 -18.13 -31.44
C ALA A 50 9.85 -16.84 -30.60
N LEU A 51 10.92 -16.05 -30.45
CA LEU A 51 10.86 -14.76 -29.76
C LEU A 51 10.01 -13.74 -30.53
N ALA A 52 10.15 -13.67 -31.85
CA ALA A 52 9.36 -12.79 -32.70
C ALA A 52 7.86 -13.13 -32.62
N VAL A 53 7.51 -14.42 -32.62
CA VAL A 53 6.13 -14.88 -32.42
C VAL A 53 5.61 -14.46 -31.04
N ALA A 54 6.41 -14.60 -29.97
CA ALA A 54 6.01 -14.17 -28.64
C ALA A 54 5.75 -12.65 -28.58
N VAL A 55 6.64 -11.84 -29.16
CA VAL A 55 6.48 -10.37 -29.25
C VAL A 55 5.22 -10.00 -30.03
N VAL A 56 4.95 -10.65 -31.16
CA VAL A 56 3.75 -10.41 -31.97
C VAL A 56 2.49 -10.81 -31.22
N MET A 57 2.48 -11.96 -30.53
CA MET A 57 1.34 -12.40 -29.74
C MET A 57 1.03 -11.44 -28.58
N ILE A 58 2.06 -10.98 -27.86
CA ILE A 58 1.90 -10.04 -26.76
C ILE A 58 1.47 -8.65 -27.29
N GLY A 59 2.08 -8.18 -28.38
CA GLY A 59 1.70 -6.93 -29.04
C GLY A 59 0.27 -6.97 -29.57
N GLY A 60 -0.14 -8.08 -30.18
CA GLY A 60 -1.50 -8.34 -30.65
C GLY A 60 -2.52 -8.33 -29.52
N LEU A 61 -2.23 -8.99 -28.40
CA LEU A 61 -3.07 -8.95 -27.20
C LEU A 61 -3.18 -7.52 -26.62
N GLY A 62 -2.09 -6.75 -26.64
CA GLY A 62 -2.09 -5.35 -26.20
C GLY A 62 -2.95 -4.44 -27.08
N VAL A 63 -2.88 -4.60 -28.40
CA VAL A 63 -3.73 -3.87 -29.35
C VAL A 63 -5.19 -4.27 -29.20
N LEU A 64 -5.49 -5.57 -29.07
CA LEU A 64 -6.86 -6.06 -28.85
C LEU A 64 -7.46 -5.50 -27.54
N ALA A 65 -6.67 -5.43 -26.47
CA ALA A 65 -7.09 -4.80 -25.21
C ALA A 65 -7.45 -3.32 -25.39
N GLN A 66 -6.62 -2.57 -26.13
CA GLN A 66 -6.83 -1.14 -26.40
C GLN A 66 -8.05 -0.88 -27.28
N THR A 67 -8.27 -1.71 -28.30
CA THR A 67 -9.43 -1.56 -29.19
C THR A 67 -10.73 -1.95 -28.51
N ALA A 68 -10.71 -2.98 -27.67
CA ALA A 68 -11.89 -3.41 -26.93
C ALA A 68 -12.32 -2.41 -25.84
N GLY A 69 -11.36 -1.68 -25.25
CA GLY A 69 -11.62 -0.59 -24.30
C GLY A 69 -12.24 0.66 -24.91
N LYS A 70 -12.13 0.88 -26.23
CA LYS A 70 -12.74 2.04 -26.91
C LYS A 70 -14.22 1.86 -27.28
N SER A 71 -14.71 0.63 -27.35
CA SER A 71 -16.10 0.33 -27.74
C SER A 71 -17.10 0.20 -26.57
N GLN A 72 -16.65 0.41 -25.32
CA GLN A 72 -17.50 0.33 -24.12
C GLN A 72 -17.44 1.64 -23.31
N SER A 73 -18.02 2.71 -23.84
CA SER A 73 -18.28 3.96 -23.11
C SER A 73 -19.64 3.97 -22.40
N THR A 74 -20.39 2.86 -22.41
CA THR A 74 -21.69 2.72 -21.77
C THR A 74 -21.61 1.75 -20.59
N ALA A 75 -21.49 2.32 -19.37
CA ALA A 75 -21.97 1.80 -18.08
C ALA A 75 -21.99 0.27 -17.84
N GLY A 76 -20.95 -0.46 -18.25
CA GLY A 76 -20.84 -1.90 -18.01
C GLY A 76 -19.90 -2.19 -16.84
N THR A 77 -20.35 -2.99 -15.87
CA THR A 77 -19.56 -3.55 -14.75
C THR A 77 -18.53 -4.62 -15.18
N GLY A 78 -18.18 -4.65 -16.46
CA GLY A 78 -17.28 -5.65 -17.03
C GLY A 78 -15.80 -5.41 -16.66
N PRO A 79 -14.95 -6.46 -16.72
CA PRO A 79 -13.50 -6.36 -16.44
C PRO A 79 -12.74 -5.31 -17.27
N MET A 80 -13.30 -4.90 -18.41
CA MET A 80 -12.71 -3.88 -19.30
C MET A 80 -13.05 -2.43 -18.95
N SER A 81 -14.03 -2.18 -18.07
CA SER A 81 -14.41 -0.81 -17.64
C SER A 81 -13.29 -0.07 -16.91
N ARG A 82 -12.29 -0.80 -16.39
CA ARG A 82 -11.08 -0.23 -15.79
C ARG A 82 -10.18 0.46 -16.80
N PHE A 83 -10.31 0.18 -18.10
CA PHE A 83 -9.45 0.77 -19.13
C PHE A 83 -9.79 2.25 -19.41
N SER A 84 -11.09 2.59 -19.48
CA SER A 84 -11.56 3.94 -19.84
C SER A 84 -11.43 4.96 -18.71
N ASN A 85 -11.60 4.54 -17.44
CA ASN A 85 -11.46 5.43 -16.27
C ASN A 85 -10.00 5.56 -15.76
N SER A 86 -9.02 4.92 -16.42
CA SER A 86 -7.65 4.78 -15.89
C SER A 86 -6.70 5.95 -16.13
N SER A 87 -7.02 6.93 -16.98
CA SER A 87 -6.05 7.95 -17.38
C SER A 87 -5.68 8.90 -16.24
N GLU A 88 -6.69 9.52 -15.60
CA GLU A 88 -6.50 10.47 -14.49
C GLU A 88 -6.05 9.77 -13.21
N ALA A 89 -6.68 8.64 -12.86
CA ALA A 89 -6.26 7.80 -11.74
C ALA A 89 -4.81 7.27 -11.89
N SER A 90 -4.37 6.96 -13.12
CA SER A 90 -2.99 6.51 -13.36
C SER A 90 -1.95 7.63 -13.27
N THR A 91 -2.28 8.85 -13.69
CA THR A 91 -1.37 10.01 -13.60
C THR A 91 -1.14 10.38 -12.14
N GLN A 92 -2.20 10.35 -11.32
CA GLN A 92 -2.10 10.56 -9.88
C GLN A 92 -1.30 9.46 -9.18
N SER A 93 -1.46 8.20 -9.59
CA SER A 93 -0.69 7.07 -9.03
C SER A 93 0.83 7.22 -9.27
N ALA A 94 1.24 7.80 -10.40
CA ALA A 94 2.65 8.04 -10.70
C ALA A 94 3.25 9.15 -9.83
N GLY A 95 2.50 10.24 -9.61
CA GLY A 95 2.91 11.32 -8.72
C GLY A 95 3.10 10.84 -7.27
N PHE A 96 2.13 10.07 -6.76
CA PHE A 96 2.22 9.48 -5.41
C PHE A 96 3.41 8.51 -5.27
N ARG A 97 3.64 7.63 -6.27
CA ARG A 97 4.80 6.72 -6.28
C ARG A 97 6.13 7.46 -6.26
N LYS A 98 6.26 8.55 -7.03
CA LYS A 98 7.47 9.38 -6.99
C LYS A 98 7.72 9.90 -5.58
N LEU A 99 6.69 10.40 -4.89
CA LEU A 99 6.82 10.86 -3.51
C LEU A 99 7.16 9.71 -2.55
N LEU A 100 6.62 8.50 -2.75
CA LEU A 100 7.01 7.31 -1.97
C LEU A 100 8.50 6.98 -2.14
N TRP A 101 9.03 7.08 -3.36
CA TRP A 101 10.45 6.86 -3.63
C TRP A 101 11.33 7.91 -2.96
N VAL A 102 10.90 9.18 -3.00
CA VAL A 102 11.58 10.27 -2.27
C VAL A 102 11.54 9.99 -0.76
N SER A 103 10.40 9.58 -0.21
CA SER A 103 10.30 9.18 1.20
C SER A 103 11.27 8.05 1.55
N ALA A 104 11.38 7.01 0.71
CA ALA A 104 12.31 5.90 0.93
C ALA A 104 13.78 6.38 0.91
N ILE A 105 14.12 7.28 0.00
CA ILE A 105 15.46 7.89 -0.07
C ILE A 105 15.73 8.71 1.20
N ASP A 106 14.78 9.53 1.65
CA ASP A 106 14.95 10.35 2.84
C ASP A 106 15.08 9.49 4.11
N LEU A 107 14.31 8.41 4.22
CA LEU A 107 14.47 7.42 5.28
C LEU A 107 15.87 6.78 5.28
N ALA A 108 16.36 6.36 4.11
CA ALA A 108 17.69 5.78 3.97
C ALA A 108 18.80 6.80 4.33
N LYS A 109 18.63 8.08 4.02
CA LYS A 109 19.57 9.15 4.41
C LYS A 109 19.55 9.40 5.91
N GLN A 110 18.37 9.41 6.54
CA GLN A 110 18.24 9.63 7.99
C GLN A 110 18.87 8.49 8.81
N ARG A 111 18.79 7.25 8.31
CA ARG A 111 19.44 6.08 8.93
C ARG A 111 20.08 5.18 7.87
N PRO A 112 21.35 5.43 7.48
CA PRO A 112 22.04 4.65 6.43
C PRO A 112 22.17 3.15 6.71
N TYR A 113 22.13 2.76 7.98
CA TYR A 113 22.16 1.38 8.48
C TYR A 113 20.76 0.75 8.60
N GLY A 114 19.71 1.41 8.10
CA GLY A 114 18.35 0.90 8.06
C GLY A 114 17.48 1.25 9.28
N TRP A 115 16.18 1.22 9.06
CA TRP A 115 15.15 1.34 10.11
C TRP A 115 14.74 0.00 10.73
N GLY A 116 15.15 -1.11 10.12
CA GLY A 116 14.74 -2.48 10.44
C GLY A 116 13.92 -3.10 9.30
N LEU A 117 14.09 -4.40 9.04
CA LEU A 117 13.33 -5.12 8.02
C LEU A 117 11.83 -5.09 8.32
N GLY A 118 11.02 -4.80 7.29
CA GLY A 118 9.56 -4.69 7.41
C GLY A 118 9.04 -3.44 8.11
N THR A 119 9.90 -2.45 8.38
CA THR A 119 9.52 -1.22 9.08
C THR A 119 9.04 -0.10 8.15
N PHE A 120 9.19 -0.22 6.84
CA PHE A 120 8.79 0.84 5.90
C PHE A 120 7.31 1.20 6.07
N GLN A 121 6.45 0.22 6.32
CA GLN A 121 5.04 0.43 6.60
C GLN A 121 4.75 1.32 7.81
N PHE A 122 5.68 1.45 8.76
CA PHE A 122 5.55 2.28 9.96
C PHE A 122 6.25 3.64 9.81
N GLU A 123 7.29 3.71 8.98
CA GLU A 123 8.14 4.89 8.83
C GLU A 123 7.88 5.70 7.55
N SER A 124 7.13 5.16 6.57
CA SER A 124 6.95 5.76 5.23
C SER A 124 6.44 7.21 5.24
N THR A 125 5.72 7.60 6.30
CA THR A 125 5.16 8.95 6.50
C THR A 125 6.09 9.92 7.20
N ARG A 126 7.19 9.46 7.80
CA ARG A 126 8.05 10.28 8.64
C ARG A 126 8.64 11.51 7.92
N PRO A 127 8.99 11.43 6.62
CA PRO A 127 9.36 12.62 5.84
C PRO A 127 8.23 13.64 5.61
N GLY A 128 6.97 13.29 5.90
CA GLY A 128 5.80 14.16 5.74
C GLY A 128 5.31 14.32 4.29
N LEU A 129 5.77 13.48 3.36
CA LEU A 129 5.49 13.63 1.93
C LEU A 129 4.26 12.86 1.45
N VAL A 130 3.93 11.74 2.10
CA VAL A 130 2.95 10.73 1.67
C VAL A 130 2.15 10.20 2.85
N THR A 131 0.95 9.70 2.58
CA THR A 131 0.16 8.93 3.55
C THR A 131 0.77 7.55 3.80
N GLN A 132 0.46 6.97 4.97
CA GLN A 132 1.02 5.68 5.39
C GLN A 132 0.75 4.58 4.36
N THR A 133 1.83 4.00 3.84
CA THR A 133 1.80 2.96 2.82
C THR A 133 2.73 1.83 3.22
N ALA A 134 2.34 0.58 2.95
CA ALA A 134 3.09 -0.60 3.38
C ALA A 134 4.40 -0.80 2.61
N LEU A 135 4.42 -0.44 1.33
CA LEU A 135 5.52 -0.70 0.40
C LEU A 135 5.93 0.58 -0.33
N ALA A 136 7.21 0.68 -0.68
CA ALA A 136 7.73 1.83 -1.43
C ALA A 136 7.36 1.78 -2.93
N HIS A 137 6.83 0.64 -3.41
CA HIS A 137 6.71 0.32 -4.83
C HIS A 137 8.06 0.48 -5.57
N GLN A 138 9.12 0.03 -4.91
CA GLN A 138 10.49 -0.03 -5.42
C GLN A 138 11.31 -0.86 -4.43
N GLY A 139 11.54 -2.14 -4.76
CA GLY A 139 12.14 -3.06 -3.80
C GLY A 139 13.55 -2.68 -3.37
N TYR A 140 14.35 -2.03 -4.23
CA TYR A 140 15.72 -1.62 -3.92
C TYR A 140 15.79 -0.43 -2.95
N LEU A 141 14.93 0.59 -3.15
CA LEU A 141 14.83 1.73 -2.25
C LEU A 141 14.22 1.32 -0.91
N GLN A 142 13.23 0.42 -0.93
CA GLN A 142 12.68 -0.12 0.31
C GLN A 142 13.74 -0.90 1.09
N LEU A 143 14.54 -1.73 0.41
CA LEU A 143 15.66 -2.45 1.02
C LEU A 143 16.72 -1.47 1.56
N ALA A 144 16.97 -0.36 0.86
CA ALA A 144 17.86 0.69 1.33
C ALA A 144 17.36 1.36 2.62
N ALA A 145 16.06 1.67 2.68
CA ALA A 145 15.43 2.30 3.85
C ALA A 145 15.36 1.34 5.04
N GLU A 146 14.99 0.08 4.82
CA GLU A 146 14.77 -0.87 5.91
C GLU A 146 16.05 -1.55 6.41
N ALA A 147 16.93 -2.00 5.50
CA ALA A 147 18.09 -2.79 5.88
C ALA A 147 19.38 -1.97 5.92
N SER A 148 19.73 -1.31 4.82
CA SER A 148 20.83 -0.34 4.71
C SER A 148 21.05 0.02 3.24
N ILE A 149 21.75 1.12 2.98
CA ILE A 149 22.19 1.48 1.61
C ILE A 149 23.09 0.39 1.00
N LEU A 150 23.77 -0.42 1.82
CA LEU A 150 24.60 -1.55 1.36
C LEU A 150 23.78 -2.78 0.96
N ALA A 151 22.54 -2.92 1.44
CA ALA A 151 21.70 -4.06 1.15
C ALA A 151 21.34 -4.21 -0.35
N PRO A 152 20.88 -3.17 -1.08
CA PRO A 152 20.66 -3.30 -2.53
C PRO A 152 21.96 -3.53 -3.31
N ILE A 153 23.11 -3.03 -2.83
CA ILE A 153 24.42 -3.30 -3.44
C ILE A 153 24.80 -4.76 -3.25
N THR A 154 24.60 -5.30 -2.05
CA THR A 154 24.83 -6.73 -1.74
C THR A 154 23.92 -7.63 -2.57
N LEU A 155 22.64 -7.26 -2.71
CA LEU A 155 21.70 -7.98 -3.58
C LEU A 155 22.18 -7.97 -5.03
N LEU A 156 22.61 -6.82 -5.55
CA LEU A 156 23.17 -6.73 -6.91
C LEU A 156 24.43 -7.61 -7.06
N GLY A 157 25.34 -7.57 -6.08
CA GLY A 157 26.53 -8.43 -6.06
C GLY A 157 26.18 -9.92 -6.06
N PHE A 158 25.18 -10.33 -5.27
CA PHE A 158 24.65 -11.69 -5.26
C PHE A 158 24.10 -12.09 -6.65
N LEU A 159 23.28 -11.23 -7.27
CA LEU A 159 22.70 -11.50 -8.59
C LEU A 159 23.77 -11.60 -9.68
N ILE A 160 24.81 -10.74 -9.62
CA ILE A 160 25.98 -10.84 -10.51
C ILE A 160 26.69 -12.18 -10.29
N ALA A 161 26.92 -12.59 -9.05
CA ALA A 161 27.56 -13.87 -8.75
C ALA A 161 26.76 -15.07 -9.29
N VAL A 162 25.43 -15.06 -9.14
CA VAL A 162 24.51 -16.05 -9.74
C VAL A 162 24.65 -16.06 -11.25
N GLY A 163 24.67 -14.89 -11.90
CA GLY A 163 24.84 -14.79 -13.35
C GLY A 163 26.17 -15.34 -13.85
N LEU A 164 27.27 -14.98 -13.19
CA LEU A 164 28.61 -15.46 -13.53
C LEU A 164 28.75 -16.97 -13.33
N LYS A 165 28.23 -17.50 -12.22
CA LYS A 165 28.28 -18.93 -11.93
C LYS A 165 27.36 -19.74 -12.84
N GLY A 166 26.13 -19.29 -13.05
CA GLY A 166 25.17 -19.92 -13.94
C GLY A 166 25.60 -19.92 -15.41
N GLY A 167 26.24 -18.84 -15.88
CA GLY A 167 26.73 -18.72 -17.25
C GLY A 167 28.02 -19.50 -17.54
N ARG A 168 28.79 -19.86 -16.50
CA ARG A 168 30.07 -20.56 -16.66
C ARG A 168 29.84 -21.94 -17.29
N GLY A 169 30.49 -22.19 -18.43
CA GLY A 169 30.39 -23.46 -19.14
C GLY A 169 29.02 -23.72 -19.81
N ALA A 170 28.11 -22.74 -19.84
CA ALA A 170 26.75 -22.91 -20.36
C ALA A 170 26.69 -23.43 -21.80
N SER A 171 27.68 -23.09 -22.64
CA SER A 171 27.77 -23.55 -24.03
C SER A 171 27.96 -25.07 -24.18
N ARG A 172 28.42 -25.75 -23.11
CA ARG A 172 28.67 -27.21 -23.08
C ARG A 172 27.48 -28.01 -22.57
N LEU A 173 26.44 -27.35 -22.06
CA LEU A 173 25.27 -28.00 -21.51
C LEU A 173 24.42 -28.69 -22.60
N PRO A 174 23.66 -29.73 -22.25
CA PRO A 174 22.61 -30.28 -23.13
C PRO A 174 21.59 -29.20 -23.52
N VAL A 175 20.97 -29.35 -24.70
CA VAL A 175 20.00 -28.39 -25.27
C VAL A 175 18.90 -28.05 -24.26
N THR A 176 18.34 -29.05 -23.58
CA THR A 176 17.27 -28.87 -22.58
C THR A 176 17.72 -27.96 -21.43
N SER A 177 18.92 -28.21 -20.86
CA SER A 177 19.47 -27.39 -19.77
C SER A 177 19.76 -25.96 -20.23
N LYS A 178 20.26 -25.77 -21.46
CA LYS A 178 20.46 -24.43 -22.03
C LYS A 178 19.15 -23.67 -22.16
N ILE A 179 18.08 -24.31 -22.60
CA ILE A 179 16.75 -23.70 -22.72
C ILE A 179 16.23 -23.26 -21.34
N ILE A 180 16.34 -24.14 -20.33
CA ILE A 180 15.93 -23.81 -18.96
C ILE A 180 16.73 -22.62 -18.44
N LEU A 181 18.06 -22.67 -18.56
CA LEU A 181 18.97 -21.59 -18.14
C LEU A 181 18.62 -20.25 -18.79
N CYS A 182 18.46 -20.22 -20.12
CA CYS A 182 18.08 -19.00 -20.85
C CYS A 182 16.71 -18.46 -20.39
N SER A 183 15.75 -19.36 -20.20
CA SER A 183 14.39 -19.00 -19.77
C SER A 183 14.38 -18.45 -18.34
N SER A 184 15.15 -19.07 -17.43
CA SER A 184 15.31 -18.60 -16.05
C SER A 184 15.98 -17.23 -15.99
N PHE A 185 17.01 -16.98 -16.80
CA PHE A 185 17.62 -15.64 -16.92
C PHE A 185 16.62 -14.59 -17.44
N GLY A 186 15.85 -14.92 -18.48
CA GLY A 186 14.81 -14.03 -19.00
C GLY A 186 13.75 -13.70 -17.95
N ALA A 187 13.24 -14.71 -17.25
CA ALA A 187 12.24 -14.53 -16.19
C ALA A 187 12.78 -13.71 -15.01
N LEU A 188 14.01 -14.00 -14.57
CA LEU A 188 14.70 -13.24 -13.53
C LEU A 188 14.88 -11.77 -13.96
N GLY A 189 15.23 -11.52 -15.22
CA GLY A 189 15.34 -10.18 -15.79
C GLY A 189 14.05 -9.37 -15.70
N VAL A 190 12.90 -9.98 -16.00
CA VAL A 190 11.58 -9.32 -15.84
C VAL A 190 11.32 -8.97 -14.38
N LEU A 191 11.49 -9.92 -13.46
CA LEU A 191 11.20 -9.72 -12.05
C LEU A 191 12.11 -8.66 -11.41
N LEU A 192 13.39 -8.64 -11.75
CA LEU A 192 14.32 -7.61 -11.27
C LEU A 192 13.98 -6.23 -11.83
N ALA A 193 13.64 -6.15 -13.11
CA ALA A 193 13.20 -4.89 -13.72
C ALA A 193 11.89 -4.37 -13.11
N HIS A 194 10.91 -5.26 -12.89
CA HIS A 194 9.63 -4.92 -12.28
C HIS A 194 9.80 -4.51 -10.81
N ASN A 195 10.69 -5.16 -10.07
CA ASN A 195 11.10 -4.74 -8.74
C ASN A 195 11.77 -3.35 -8.69
N GLY A 196 12.16 -2.79 -9.84
CA GLY A 196 12.61 -1.41 -10.00
C GLY A 196 11.49 -0.37 -10.03
N ILE A 197 10.23 -0.80 -10.15
CA ILE A 197 9.02 0.05 -10.21
C ILE A 197 7.88 -0.46 -9.31
N ASP A 198 8.10 -1.59 -8.65
CA ASP A 198 7.23 -2.20 -7.64
C ASP A 198 8.08 -2.91 -6.56
N SER A 199 7.45 -3.43 -5.51
CA SER A 199 8.12 -4.09 -4.38
C SER A 199 7.97 -5.62 -4.43
N ASP A 200 8.24 -6.25 -5.58
CA ASP A 200 8.05 -7.69 -5.79
C ASP A 200 8.82 -8.56 -4.78
N LEU A 201 10.04 -8.15 -4.41
CA LEU A 201 10.86 -8.90 -3.44
C LEU A 201 10.21 -8.97 -2.05
N TYR A 202 9.32 -8.03 -1.73
CA TYR A 202 8.59 -7.97 -0.47
C TYR A 202 7.29 -8.78 -0.49
N ILE A 203 6.81 -9.13 -1.68
CA ILE A 203 5.66 -10.02 -1.83
C ILE A 203 6.19 -11.44 -1.72
N ASN A 204 5.90 -12.12 -0.61
CA ASN A 204 6.49 -13.42 -0.26
C ASN A 204 6.60 -14.41 -1.44
N ASN A 205 5.51 -14.58 -2.19
CA ASN A 205 5.47 -15.53 -3.31
C ASN A 205 6.38 -15.10 -4.49
N LEU A 206 6.43 -13.80 -4.80
CA LEU A 206 7.26 -13.27 -5.89
C LEU A 206 8.74 -13.20 -5.48
N GLY A 207 9.03 -12.75 -4.26
CA GLY A 207 10.37 -12.79 -3.68
C GLY A 207 10.94 -14.22 -3.66
N THR A 208 10.15 -15.20 -3.20
CA THR A 208 10.58 -16.62 -3.22
C THR A 208 10.83 -17.09 -4.64
N LEU A 209 10.02 -16.70 -5.63
CA LEU A 209 10.22 -17.05 -7.03
C LEU A 209 11.56 -16.52 -7.58
N VAL A 210 11.97 -15.30 -7.22
CA VAL A 210 13.29 -14.75 -7.60
C VAL A 210 14.41 -15.66 -7.12
N PHE A 211 14.39 -16.08 -5.85
CA PHE A 211 15.42 -16.96 -5.30
C PHE A 211 15.34 -18.38 -5.86
N MET A 212 14.14 -18.90 -6.17
CA MET A 212 13.98 -20.17 -6.88
C MET A 212 14.59 -20.12 -8.28
N LEU A 213 14.42 -19.01 -9.00
CA LEU A 213 15.04 -18.82 -10.33
C LEU A 213 16.56 -18.74 -10.23
N CYS A 214 17.11 -18.05 -9.22
CA CYS A 214 18.54 -18.07 -8.93
C CYS A 214 19.04 -19.50 -8.63
N GLY A 215 18.27 -20.27 -7.84
CA GLY A 215 18.54 -21.68 -7.57
C GLY A 215 18.53 -22.54 -8.84
N ALA A 216 17.54 -22.34 -9.72
CA ALA A 216 17.44 -23.04 -11.00
C ALA A 216 18.61 -22.71 -11.94
N ILE A 217 19.04 -21.45 -12.00
CA ILE A 217 20.22 -21.01 -12.75
C ILE A 217 21.48 -21.71 -12.24
N CYS A 218 21.69 -21.74 -10.92
CA CYS A 218 22.83 -22.43 -10.33
C CYS A 218 22.76 -23.96 -10.51
N ALA A 219 21.58 -24.56 -10.35
CA ALA A 219 21.37 -26.00 -10.49
C ALA A 219 21.52 -26.51 -11.92
N THR A 220 21.35 -25.63 -12.92
CA THR A 220 21.53 -25.95 -14.34
C THR A 220 22.92 -25.60 -14.86
N SER A 221 23.78 -24.99 -14.03
CA SER A 221 25.15 -24.64 -14.41
C SER A 221 26.00 -25.87 -14.75
N ALA A 222 27.09 -25.68 -15.49
CA ALA A 222 27.98 -26.80 -15.83
C ALA A 222 28.63 -27.41 -14.56
N ASP A 223 28.91 -26.57 -13.57
CA ASP A 223 29.58 -26.96 -12.33
C ASP A 223 28.66 -27.78 -11.39
N SER A 224 27.33 -27.70 -11.53
CA SER A 224 26.37 -28.44 -10.67
C SER A 224 26.11 -29.88 -11.13
N GLN A 225 26.52 -30.25 -12.34
CA GLN A 225 26.36 -31.60 -12.89
C GLN A 225 27.38 -32.61 -12.31
N SER A 226 28.32 -32.13 -11.49
CA SER A 226 29.29 -32.94 -10.74
C SER A 226 28.97 -32.95 -9.23
N PRO A 227 27.93 -33.68 -8.79
CA PRO A 227 27.49 -33.71 -7.40
C PRO A 227 28.56 -34.26 -6.43
N GLU A 228 29.57 -34.97 -6.92
CA GLU A 228 30.71 -35.47 -6.13
C GLU A 228 31.51 -34.39 -5.39
N VAL A 229 31.38 -33.10 -5.76
CA VAL A 229 32.19 -32.00 -5.19
C VAL A 229 31.49 -31.25 -4.04
N ILE A 230 30.21 -31.53 -3.75
CA ILE A 230 29.49 -30.78 -2.71
C ILE A 230 29.83 -31.36 -1.32
N PHE A 231 30.68 -30.66 -0.56
CA PHE A 231 31.00 -30.99 0.82
C PHE A 231 29.75 -31.16 1.70
N ARG A 232 29.86 -31.99 2.76
CA ARG A 232 28.76 -32.29 3.69
C ARG A 232 28.16 -31.04 4.35
N ILE A 233 28.98 -30.04 4.64
CA ILE A 233 28.57 -28.81 5.36
C ILE A 233 27.54 -27.99 4.57
N PRO A 234 27.77 -27.60 3.29
CA PRO A 234 26.75 -26.95 2.46
C PRO A 234 25.42 -27.71 2.36
N ARG A 235 25.47 -29.05 2.27
CA ARG A 235 24.23 -29.86 2.21
C ARG A 235 23.42 -29.78 3.50
N ILE A 236 24.09 -29.88 4.65
CA ILE A 236 23.44 -29.72 5.95
C ILE A 236 22.91 -28.28 6.07
N ALA A 237 23.68 -27.27 5.70
CA ALA A 237 23.24 -25.88 5.75
C ALA A 237 21.98 -25.63 4.91
N VAL A 238 21.92 -26.14 3.68
CA VAL A 238 20.73 -26.03 2.82
C VAL A 238 19.55 -26.81 3.43
N ALA A 239 19.77 -28.05 3.88
CA ALA A 239 18.72 -28.85 4.51
C ALA A 239 18.16 -28.16 5.76
N SER A 240 19.02 -27.59 6.61
CA SER A 240 18.64 -26.81 7.78
C SER A 240 17.89 -25.53 7.38
N ALA A 241 18.33 -24.81 6.36
CA ALA A 241 17.64 -23.62 5.87
C ALA A 241 16.22 -23.95 5.39
N VAL A 242 16.05 -25.03 4.63
CA VAL A 242 14.72 -25.51 4.18
C VAL A 242 13.87 -25.97 5.36
N ALA A 243 14.46 -26.72 6.29
CA ALA A 243 13.76 -27.23 7.48
C ALA A 243 13.30 -26.10 8.43
N ILE A 244 13.94 -24.93 8.41
CA ILE A 244 13.51 -23.74 9.15
C ILE A 244 12.50 -22.92 8.33
N PHE A 245 12.76 -22.73 7.04
CA PHE A 245 11.96 -21.86 6.18
C PHE A 245 10.53 -22.36 5.99
N ILE A 246 10.34 -23.68 5.84
CA ILE A 246 9.00 -24.26 5.62
C ILE A 246 8.10 -24.05 6.86
N PRO A 247 8.49 -24.47 8.08
CA PRO A 247 7.68 -24.21 9.27
C PRO A 247 7.43 -22.72 9.49
N LEU A 248 8.45 -21.87 9.29
CA LEU A 248 8.30 -20.41 9.43
C LEU A 248 7.28 -19.83 8.42
N SER A 249 7.31 -20.30 7.18
CA SER A 249 6.33 -19.88 6.17
C SER A 249 4.91 -20.33 6.53
N ILE A 250 4.77 -21.54 7.09
CA ILE A 250 3.49 -22.06 7.55
C ILE A 250 2.97 -21.24 8.74
N THR A 251 3.80 -20.92 9.74
CA THR A 251 3.37 -20.13 10.90
C THR A 251 2.98 -18.72 10.51
N ILE A 252 3.74 -18.05 9.63
CA ILE A 252 3.37 -16.73 9.08
C ILE A 252 2.04 -16.82 8.31
N GLY A 253 1.88 -17.84 7.46
CA GLY A 253 0.66 -18.04 6.68
C GLY A 253 -0.57 -18.29 7.56
N LEU A 254 -0.44 -19.12 8.60
CA LEU A 254 -1.49 -19.37 9.58
C LEU A 254 -1.83 -18.10 10.38
N GLY A 255 -0.83 -17.33 10.80
CA GLY A 255 -1.05 -16.04 11.47
C GLY A 255 -1.83 -15.04 10.59
N GLU A 256 -1.45 -14.89 9.31
CA GLU A 256 -2.23 -14.04 8.38
C GLU A 256 -3.65 -14.56 8.16
N LEU A 257 -3.84 -15.89 8.09
CA LEU A 257 -5.16 -16.50 7.99
C LEU A 257 -6.04 -16.16 9.21
N TYR A 258 -5.53 -16.36 10.42
CA TYR A 258 -6.25 -16.01 11.64
C TYR A 258 -6.55 -14.51 11.73
N ARG A 259 -5.60 -13.63 11.35
CA ARG A 259 -5.87 -12.18 11.29
C ARG A 259 -6.92 -11.82 10.25
N ALA A 260 -6.91 -12.47 9.08
CA ALA A 260 -7.93 -12.25 8.06
C ALA A 260 -9.32 -12.65 8.57
N GLN A 261 -9.43 -13.83 9.21
CA GLN A 261 -10.69 -14.29 9.81
C GLN A 261 -11.13 -13.38 10.96
N ALA A 262 -10.22 -12.92 11.83
CA ALA A 262 -10.52 -11.99 12.92
C ALA A 262 -11.05 -10.64 12.39
N ARG A 263 -10.46 -10.11 11.30
CA ARG A 263 -10.98 -8.92 10.62
C ARG A 263 -12.39 -9.16 10.07
N GLY A 264 -12.64 -10.35 9.52
CA GLY A 264 -13.96 -10.78 9.05
C GLY A 264 -14.99 -10.81 10.18
N ALA A 265 -14.65 -11.43 11.32
CA ALA A 265 -15.50 -11.47 12.51
C ALA A 265 -15.79 -10.06 13.07
N LEU A 266 -14.80 -9.16 13.11
CA LEU A 266 -15.04 -7.76 13.49
C LEU A 266 -15.99 -7.05 12.51
N ALA A 267 -15.89 -7.32 11.21
CA ALA A 267 -16.80 -6.75 10.21
C ALA A 267 -18.22 -7.32 10.29
N ALA A 268 -18.35 -8.58 10.74
CA ALA A 268 -19.62 -9.23 11.06
C ALA A 268 -20.19 -8.81 12.43
N ASN A 269 -19.50 -7.93 13.16
CA ASN A 269 -19.85 -7.51 14.52
C ASN A 269 -19.89 -8.67 15.54
N GLU A 270 -18.94 -9.60 15.43
CA GLU A 270 -18.76 -10.75 16.33
C GLU A 270 -17.47 -10.61 17.17
N PRO A 271 -17.42 -9.68 18.14
CA PRO A 271 -16.19 -9.41 18.91
C PRO A 271 -15.62 -10.62 19.68
N PRO A 272 -16.41 -11.54 20.27
CA PRO A 272 -15.86 -12.72 20.94
C PRO A 272 -15.09 -13.63 19.98
N VAL A 273 -15.64 -13.89 18.79
CA VAL A 273 -15.00 -14.71 17.75
C VAL A 273 -13.72 -14.04 17.26
N ALA A 274 -13.78 -12.72 17.03
CA ALA A 274 -12.59 -11.95 16.65
C ALA A 274 -11.48 -11.99 17.71
N SER A 275 -11.84 -11.92 18.99
CA SER A 275 -10.90 -12.02 20.11
C SER A 275 -10.17 -13.37 20.11
N GLU A 276 -10.91 -14.48 19.99
CA GLU A 276 -10.30 -15.82 19.98
C GLU A 276 -9.38 -16.04 18.77
N LEU A 277 -9.80 -15.57 17.58
CA LEU A 277 -8.96 -15.62 16.38
C LEU A 277 -7.71 -14.73 16.50
N ALA A 278 -7.83 -13.57 17.14
CA ALA A 278 -6.68 -12.70 17.40
C ALA A 278 -5.68 -13.37 18.37
N LYS A 279 -6.16 -14.02 19.43
CA LYS A 279 -5.31 -14.81 20.35
C LYS A 279 -4.64 -15.98 19.63
N ALA A 280 -5.37 -16.68 18.74
CA ALA A 280 -4.80 -17.76 17.93
C ALA A 280 -3.66 -17.24 17.03
N SER A 281 -3.82 -16.07 16.42
CA SER A 281 -2.74 -15.43 15.65
C SER A 281 -1.51 -15.15 16.51
N ILE A 282 -1.70 -14.53 17.68
CA ILE A 282 -0.63 -14.22 18.63
C ILE A 282 0.11 -15.51 19.07
N GLY A 283 -0.64 -16.60 19.28
CA GLY A 283 -0.08 -17.90 19.68
C GLY A 283 0.79 -18.57 18.61
N VAL A 284 0.53 -18.32 17.32
CA VAL A 284 1.28 -18.91 16.21
C VAL A 284 2.43 -18.02 15.73
N ALA A 285 2.29 -16.70 15.86
CA ALA A 285 3.30 -15.72 15.49
C ALA A 285 3.72 -14.89 16.72
N LEU A 286 4.77 -15.36 17.42
CA LEU A 286 5.34 -14.64 18.56
C LEU A 286 5.75 -13.22 18.14
N GLY A 287 5.26 -12.21 18.88
CA GLY A 287 5.49 -10.80 18.56
C GLY A 287 4.54 -10.21 17.52
N ASP A 288 3.40 -10.85 17.22
CA ASP A 288 2.40 -10.33 16.28
C ASP A 288 1.66 -9.10 16.80
N GLY A 289 2.25 -7.91 16.59
CA GLY A 289 1.63 -6.63 16.91
C GLY A 289 0.29 -6.37 16.21
N PHE A 290 0.04 -7.01 15.05
CA PHE A 290 -1.26 -6.89 14.37
C PHE A 290 -2.33 -7.75 15.04
N GLY A 291 -1.95 -8.92 15.56
CA GLY A 291 -2.79 -9.76 16.41
C GLY A 291 -3.24 -8.99 17.65
N HIS A 292 -2.31 -8.37 18.36
CA HIS A 292 -2.63 -7.51 19.51
C HIS A 292 -3.53 -6.33 19.11
N ALA A 293 -3.30 -5.68 17.97
CA ALA A 293 -4.17 -4.59 17.49
C ALA A 293 -5.61 -5.06 17.21
N LEU A 294 -5.79 -6.29 16.70
CA LEU A 294 -7.11 -6.88 16.50
C LEU A 294 -7.77 -7.26 17.83
N LEU A 295 -7.00 -7.79 18.78
CA LEU A 295 -7.47 -8.09 20.11
C LEU A 295 -7.92 -6.82 20.85
N THR A 296 -7.20 -5.71 20.73
CA THR A 296 -7.62 -4.39 21.20
C THR A 296 -8.96 -3.98 20.61
N ARG A 297 -9.16 -4.16 19.31
CA ARG A 297 -10.43 -3.80 18.65
C ARG A 297 -11.60 -4.67 19.12
N ALA A 298 -11.34 -5.93 19.43
CA ALA A 298 -12.36 -6.86 19.92
C ALA A 298 -12.73 -6.64 21.40
N THR A 299 -11.75 -6.25 22.23
CA THR A 299 -11.90 -6.22 23.69
C THR A 299 -11.92 -4.82 24.29
N GLY A 300 -11.37 -3.82 23.60
CA GLY A 300 -11.12 -2.50 24.16
C GLY A 300 -9.99 -2.44 25.18
N SER A 301 -9.15 -3.48 25.31
CA SER A 301 -8.08 -3.53 26.30
C SER A 301 -6.95 -2.54 25.99
N LEU A 302 -6.65 -1.66 26.95
CA LEU A 302 -5.55 -0.68 26.87
C LEU A 302 -4.17 -1.36 26.87
N GLU A 303 -3.99 -2.42 27.65
CA GLU A 303 -2.71 -3.15 27.70
C GLU A 303 -2.39 -3.83 26.37
N GLU A 304 -3.42 -4.40 25.72
CA GLU A 304 -3.29 -4.94 24.37
C GLU A 304 -2.96 -3.83 23.37
N ALA A 305 -3.56 -2.64 23.53
CA ALA A 305 -3.28 -1.49 22.65
C ALA A 305 -1.84 -1.01 22.78
N LYS A 306 -1.32 -0.95 24.01
CA LYS A 306 0.09 -0.60 24.29
C LYS A 306 1.03 -1.64 23.69
N THR A 307 0.70 -2.92 23.83
CA THR A 307 1.49 -4.03 23.27
C THR A 307 1.49 -3.98 21.74
N ALA A 308 0.34 -3.74 21.12
CA ALA A 308 0.21 -3.53 19.68
C ALA A 308 1.04 -2.32 19.21
N ALA A 309 1.05 -1.23 19.96
CA ALA A 309 1.84 -0.04 19.64
C ALA A 309 3.35 -0.25 19.85
N ALA A 310 3.76 -1.15 20.75
CA ALA A 310 5.17 -1.50 20.95
C ALA A 310 5.69 -2.42 19.84
N LEU A 311 4.92 -3.44 19.45
CA LEU A 311 5.31 -4.44 18.44
C LEU A 311 5.09 -3.96 17.00
N ALA A 312 4.07 -3.12 16.77
CA ALA A 312 3.74 -2.53 15.47
C ALA A 312 3.49 -1.02 15.65
N PRO A 313 4.56 -0.19 15.72
CA PRO A 313 4.51 1.22 16.11
C PRO A 313 3.95 2.13 15.00
N SER A 314 2.68 1.93 14.66
CA SER A 314 1.95 2.71 13.65
C SER A 314 1.18 3.87 14.28
N PRO A 315 0.94 4.97 13.53
CA PRO A 315 0.05 6.04 13.97
C PRO A 315 -1.33 5.51 14.38
N LYS A 316 -1.84 4.47 13.71
CA LYS A 316 -3.11 3.82 14.04
C LYS A 316 -3.10 3.20 15.46
N ASN A 317 -2.06 2.47 15.82
CA ASN A 317 -1.97 1.82 17.13
C ASN A 317 -1.76 2.84 18.25
N PHE A 318 -0.94 3.86 18.03
CA PHE A 318 -0.79 4.96 18.99
C PHE A 318 -2.09 5.75 19.21
N ARG A 319 -2.88 5.99 18.15
CA ARG A 319 -4.21 6.58 18.28
C ARG A 319 -5.18 5.68 19.06
N ALA A 320 -5.12 4.36 18.88
CA ALA A 320 -5.93 3.43 19.66
C ALA A 320 -5.62 3.54 21.17
N VAL A 321 -4.33 3.60 21.53
CA VAL A 321 -3.89 3.87 22.91
C VAL A 321 -4.45 5.21 23.40
N ALA A 322 -4.33 6.27 22.59
CA ALA A 322 -4.83 7.59 22.96
C ALA A 322 -6.34 7.60 23.24
N LEU A 323 -7.14 6.99 22.36
CA LEU A 323 -8.60 6.90 22.51
C LEU A 323 -9.01 6.13 23.76
N LEU A 324 -8.30 5.05 24.11
CA LEU A 324 -8.58 4.29 25.33
C LEU A 324 -8.19 5.07 26.59
N GLN A 325 -7.07 5.78 26.57
CA GLN A 325 -6.67 6.68 27.66
C GLN A 325 -7.67 7.82 27.89
N LEU A 326 -8.26 8.39 26.82
CA LEU A 326 -9.30 9.41 26.95
C LEU A 326 -10.57 8.85 27.61
N ARG A 327 -10.95 7.60 27.31
CA ARG A 327 -12.10 6.93 27.95
C ARG A 327 -11.87 6.72 29.45
N GLU A 328 -10.62 6.49 29.85
CA GLU A 328 -10.21 6.40 31.25
C GLU A 328 -10.03 7.79 31.92
N GLY A 329 -10.23 8.88 31.18
CA GLY A 329 -10.07 10.25 31.67
C GLY A 329 -8.61 10.72 31.78
N ASN A 330 -7.65 9.93 31.28
CA ASN A 330 -6.22 10.25 31.36
C ASN A 330 -5.75 11.06 30.14
N TYR A 331 -6.13 12.34 30.12
CA TYR A 331 -5.78 13.27 29.05
C TYR A 331 -4.26 13.42 28.80
N PRO A 332 -3.39 13.56 29.81
CA PRO A 332 -1.94 13.67 29.59
C PRO A 332 -1.35 12.45 28.87
N ALA A 333 -1.76 11.24 29.24
CA ALA A 333 -1.31 10.01 28.57
C ALA A 333 -1.86 9.92 27.15
N ALA A 334 -3.12 10.30 26.92
CA ALA A 334 -3.70 10.34 25.59
C ALA A 334 -2.96 11.31 24.66
N ARG A 335 -2.65 12.53 25.14
CA ARG A 335 -1.86 13.52 24.41
C ARG A 335 -0.48 12.99 24.06
N THR A 336 0.18 12.30 24.99
CA THR A 336 1.47 11.64 24.74
C THR A 336 1.35 10.59 23.63
N ALA A 337 0.32 9.74 23.66
CA ALA A 337 0.09 8.74 22.64
C ALA A 337 -0.20 9.36 21.25
N TYR A 338 -0.99 10.43 21.17
CA TYR A 338 -1.16 11.18 19.92
C TYR A 338 0.14 11.79 19.41
N ASN A 339 0.96 12.37 20.28
CA ASN A 339 2.26 12.92 19.88
C ASN A 339 3.18 11.82 19.31
N ARG A 340 3.19 10.61 19.89
CA ARG A 340 3.92 9.47 19.33
C ARG A 340 3.38 9.04 17.96
N ALA A 341 2.09 9.20 17.70
CA ALA A 341 1.55 9.02 16.35
C ALA A 341 2.11 10.07 15.37
N LEU A 342 2.22 11.33 15.81
CA LEU A 342 2.74 12.44 15.01
C LEU A 342 4.26 12.41 14.80
N GLU A 343 5.02 11.81 15.71
CA GLU A 343 6.46 11.53 15.52
C GLU A 343 6.73 10.56 14.36
N ARG A 344 5.73 9.76 13.98
CA ARG A 344 5.77 8.81 12.86
C ARG A 344 5.14 9.39 11.61
N ASP A 345 4.01 10.06 11.76
CA ASP A 345 3.30 10.75 10.68
C ASP A 345 2.98 12.19 11.12
N PRO A 346 3.87 13.16 10.82
CA PRO A 346 3.71 14.55 11.24
C PRO A 346 2.45 15.24 10.71
N ASN A 347 1.83 14.65 9.67
CA ASN A 347 0.66 15.17 8.98
C ASN A 347 -0.57 14.26 9.19
N ASN A 348 -0.57 13.39 10.19
CA ASN A 348 -1.65 12.44 10.43
C ASN A 348 -2.96 13.13 10.84
N PHE A 349 -3.88 13.29 9.89
CA PHE A 349 -5.18 13.92 10.12
C PHE A 349 -5.93 13.36 11.33
N PRO A 350 -6.08 12.02 11.49
CA PRO A 350 -6.83 11.49 12.63
C PRO A 350 -6.16 11.76 13.98
N ALA A 351 -4.82 11.82 14.07
CA ALA A 351 -4.13 12.12 15.32
C ALA A 351 -4.27 13.60 15.70
N LEU A 352 -4.11 14.50 14.72
CA LEU A 352 -4.32 15.94 14.93
C LEU A 352 -5.77 16.26 15.30
N LEU A 353 -6.74 15.63 14.62
CA LEU A 353 -8.16 15.78 14.96
C LEU A 353 -8.46 15.22 16.36
N GLY A 354 -7.86 14.09 16.72
CA GLY A 354 -7.94 13.52 18.06
C GLY A 354 -7.41 14.46 19.14
N LEU A 355 -6.26 15.11 18.91
CA LEU A 355 -5.71 16.12 19.81
C LEU A 355 -6.61 17.33 19.94
N MET A 356 -7.15 17.84 18.82
CA MET A 356 -8.06 18.98 18.83
C MET A 356 -9.30 18.68 19.68
N ASN A 357 -9.98 17.56 19.38
CA ASN A 357 -11.19 17.16 20.09
C ASN A 357 -10.92 16.88 21.57
N ALA A 358 -9.81 16.23 21.89
CA ALA A 358 -9.41 15.97 23.28
C ALA A 358 -9.12 17.28 24.02
N GLY A 359 -8.46 18.25 23.38
CA GLY A 359 -8.24 19.58 23.97
C GLY A 359 -9.55 20.30 24.27
N VAL A 360 -10.53 20.25 23.36
CA VAL A 360 -11.87 20.80 23.60
C VAL A 360 -12.57 20.10 24.78
N GLN A 361 -12.56 18.77 24.80
CA GLN A 361 -13.24 17.97 25.82
C GLN A 361 -12.65 18.17 27.23
N PHE A 362 -11.32 18.31 27.33
CA PHE A 362 -10.60 18.41 28.60
C PHE A 362 -10.15 19.83 28.94
N ASN A 363 -10.78 20.85 28.32
CA ASN A 363 -10.55 22.27 28.60
C ASN A 363 -9.09 22.74 28.43
N ASP A 364 -8.41 22.27 27.38
CA ASP A 364 -7.13 22.78 26.86
C ASP A 364 -7.36 23.55 25.54
N PRO A 365 -7.85 24.80 25.61
CA PRO A 365 -8.18 25.59 24.42
C PRO A 365 -6.95 25.93 23.57
N GLU A 366 -5.78 26.14 24.19
CA GLU A 366 -4.53 26.42 23.47
C GLU A 366 -4.05 25.20 22.69
N GLY A 367 -4.07 24.02 23.30
CA GLY A 367 -3.76 22.76 22.62
C GLY A 367 -4.72 22.47 21.48
N ALA A 368 -6.03 22.70 21.67
CA ALA A 368 -7.04 22.52 20.64
C ALA A 368 -6.83 23.48 19.46
N LYS A 369 -6.57 24.76 19.73
CA LYS A 369 -6.28 25.78 18.70
C LYS A 369 -5.00 25.47 17.94
N ALA A 370 -3.94 25.03 18.61
CA ALA A 370 -2.69 24.61 17.98
C ALA A 370 -2.91 23.42 17.02
N ALA A 371 -3.63 22.39 17.46
CA ALA A 371 -3.97 21.23 16.63
C ALA A 371 -4.85 21.62 15.43
N ALA A 372 -5.82 22.52 15.62
CA ALA A 372 -6.68 23.02 14.56
C ALA A 372 -5.90 23.81 13.49
N ASN A 373 -5.01 24.71 13.90
CA ASN A 373 -4.14 25.43 12.97
C ASN A 373 -3.25 24.45 12.19
N ARG A 374 -2.68 23.46 12.88
CA ARG A 374 -1.86 22.44 12.22
C ARG A 374 -2.64 21.64 11.17
N LEU A 375 -3.90 21.27 11.45
CA LEU A 375 -4.77 20.60 10.48
C LEU A 375 -4.96 21.41 9.20
N ILE A 376 -5.09 22.74 9.32
CA ILE A 376 -5.21 23.63 8.16
C ILE A 376 -3.88 23.74 7.40
N GLU A 377 -2.75 23.79 8.10
CA GLU A 377 -1.42 23.83 7.47
C GLU A 377 -1.12 22.60 6.62
N VAL A 378 -1.59 21.41 7.05
CA VAL A 378 -1.37 20.16 6.30
C VAL A 378 -1.94 20.24 4.87
N GLU A 379 -2.98 21.04 4.62
CA GLU A 379 -3.55 21.20 3.28
C GLU A 379 -2.55 21.75 2.25
N LYS A 380 -1.52 22.47 2.71
CA LYS A 380 -0.47 23.05 1.85
C LYS A 380 0.66 22.06 1.54
N THR A 381 0.66 20.90 2.19
CA THR A 381 1.72 19.89 2.06
C THR A 381 1.42 18.92 0.92
N THR A 382 2.46 18.28 0.38
CA THR A 382 2.29 17.24 -0.65
C THR A 382 1.47 16.05 -0.17
N TYR A 383 1.47 15.79 1.15
CA TYR A 383 0.65 14.78 1.81
C TYR A 383 -0.83 14.96 1.50
N PHE A 384 -1.31 16.20 1.40
CA PHE A 384 -2.70 16.51 1.08
C PHE A 384 -2.93 16.73 -0.42
N THR A 385 -2.00 17.40 -1.11
CA THR A 385 -2.21 17.77 -2.52
C THR A 385 -2.03 16.60 -3.48
N VAL A 386 -1.31 15.55 -3.08
CA VAL A 386 -1.13 14.32 -3.86
C VAL A 386 -1.66 13.14 -3.03
N PRO A 387 -3.00 13.02 -2.85
CA PRO A 387 -3.55 11.99 -2.00
C PRO A 387 -3.37 10.61 -2.63
N SER A 388 -3.24 9.59 -1.79
CA SER A 388 -3.21 8.19 -2.22
C SER A 388 -4.53 7.73 -2.85
N GLN A 389 -5.64 8.38 -2.51
CA GLN A 389 -6.98 8.14 -3.05
C GLN A 389 -7.64 9.49 -3.38
N ALA A 390 -7.86 9.77 -4.66
CA ALA A 390 -8.42 11.04 -5.13
C ALA A 390 -9.87 11.24 -4.69
N GLU A 391 -10.57 10.11 -4.57
CA GLU A 391 -11.99 10.01 -4.30
C GLU A 391 -12.31 10.29 -2.84
N ILE A 392 -11.31 10.36 -1.96
CA ILE A 392 -11.48 10.65 -0.54
C ILE A 392 -10.96 12.04 -0.23
N VAL A 393 -11.87 12.95 0.06
CA VAL A 393 -11.58 14.30 0.53
C VAL A 393 -11.53 14.27 2.06
N PRO A 394 -10.36 14.51 2.71
CA PRO A 394 -10.28 14.53 4.16
C PRO A 394 -11.07 15.70 4.75
N THR A 395 -11.89 15.46 5.78
CA THR A 395 -12.73 16.48 6.42
C THR A 395 -12.10 17.13 7.65
N ALA A 396 -10.99 16.60 8.14
CA ALA A 396 -10.38 17.00 9.42
C ALA A 396 -10.01 18.50 9.47
N SER A 397 -9.50 19.06 8.38
CA SER A 397 -9.20 20.50 8.28
C SER A 397 -10.45 21.38 8.18
N PHE A 398 -11.58 20.84 7.75
CA PHE A 398 -12.85 21.56 7.75
C PHE A 398 -13.41 21.60 9.17
N HIS A 399 -13.34 20.48 9.91
CA HIS A 399 -13.66 20.46 11.34
C HIS A 399 -12.80 21.43 12.14
N ALA A 400 -11.50 21.52 11.83
CA ALA A 400 -10.61 22.51 12.44
C ALA A 400 -11.09 23.94 12.22
N ARG A 401 -11.51 24.29 11.00
CA ARG A 401 -12.08 25.61 10.69
C ARG A 401 -13.40 25.86 11.42
N LEU A 402 -14.28 24.86 11.52
CA LEU A 402 -15.52 24.98 12.30
C LEU A 402 -15.21 25.27 13.78
N TYR A 403 -14.24 24.58 14.37
CA TYR A 403 -13.79 24.85 15.73
C TYR A 403 -13.19 26.27 15.86
N LEU A 404 -12.27 26.66 14.99
CA LEU A 404 -11.67 27.99 15.03
C LEU A 404 -12.72 29.11 14.86
N ALA A 405 -13.78 28.86 14.08
CA ALA A 405 -14.87 29.80 13.89
C ALA A 405 -15.68 30.06 15.18
N THR A 406 -15.69 29.12 16.14
CA THR A 406 -16.34 29.33 17.44
C THR A 406 -15.46 30.12 18.41
N VAL A 407 -14.14 29.97 18.32
CA VAL A 407 -13.18 30.62 19.23
C VAL A 407 -12.53 31.88 18.66
N SER A 408 -12.77 32.23 17.39
CA SER A 408 -12.19 33.42 16.73
C SER A 408 -13.28 34.19 15.96
N PRO A 409 -14.11 34.98 16.65
CA PRO A 409 -15.25 35.69 16.06
C PRO A 409 -14.87 36.58 14.88
N ASP A 410 -13.72 37.25 14.94
CA ASP A 410 -13.24 38.17 13.89
C ASP A 410 -12.99 37.47 12.55
N SER A 411 -12.64 36.18 12.58
CA SER A 411 -12.38 35.36 11.39
C SER A 411 -13.49 34.36 11.08
N LYS A 412 -14.60 34.38 11.86
CA LYS A 412 -15.67 33.37 11.79
C LYS A 412 -16.19 33.17 10.37
N GLN A 413 -16.54 34.25 9.67
CA GLN A 413 -17.14 34.17 8.33
C GLN A 413 -16.16 33.58 7.30
N THR A 414 -14.88 33.96 7.34
CA THR A 414 -13.84 33.42 6.46
C THR A 414 -13.62 31.92 6.72
N LEU A 415 -13.54 31.53 7.99
CA LEU A 415 -13.34 30.14 8.38
C LEU A 415 -14.54 29.26 7.98
N LEU A 416 -15.76 29.72 8.23
CA LEU A 416 -16.98 29.02 7.82
C LEU A 416 -17.07 28.88 6.30
N ARG A 417 -16.79 29.95 5.54
CA ARG A 417 -16.79 29.91 4.07
C ARG A 417 -15.84 28.84 3.56
N ASP A 418 -14.59 28.84 4.04
CA ASP A 418 -13.57 27.91 3.57
C ASP A 418 -13.88 26.46 3.99
N ALA A 419 -14.46 26.26 5.19
CA ALA A 419 -14.95 24.96 5.63
C ALA A 419 -16.09 24.44 4.73
N VAL A 420 -17.09 25.28 4.43
CA VAL A 420 -18.22 24.92 3.57
C VAL A 420 -17.74 24.57 2.16
N LYS A 421 -16.81 25.34 1.57
CA LYS A 421 -16.19 24.99 0.28
C LYS A 421 -15.54 23.60 0.29
N GLY A 422 -14.85 23.27 1.38
CA GLY A 422 -14.29 21.94 1.60
C GLY A 422 -15.35 20.85 1.65
N PHE A 423 -16.43 21.07 2.41
CA PHE A 423 -17.54 20.12 2.51
C PHE A 423 -18.31 19.96 1.20
N ILE A 424 -18.45 21.00 0.38
CA ILE A 424 -19.02 20.91 -0.98
C ILE A 424 -18.21 19.89 -1.78
N ARG A 425 -16.88 20.04 -1.79
CA ARG A 425 -15.98 19.09 -2.48
C ARG A 425 -16.09 17.67 -1.94
N TYR A 426 -16.16 17.50 -0.62
CA TYR A 426 -16.39 16.19 0.02
C TYR A 426 -17.72 15.55 -0.38
N ARG A 427 -18.80 16.33 -0.41
CA ARG A 427 -20.11 15.88 -0.89
C ARG A 427 -20.07 15.46 -2.35
N ASP A 428 -19.40 16.23 -3.20
CA ASP A 428 -19.47 16.01 -4.65
C ASP A 428 -18.55 14.85 -5.10
N ILE A 429 -17.43 14.62 -4.39
CA ILE A 429 -16.44 13.61 -4.75
C ILE A 429 -16.61 12.32 -3.93
N THR A 430 -16.64 12.42 -2.60
CA THR A 430 -16.52 11.27 -1.71
C THR A 430 -17.87 10.61 -1.40
N VAL A 431 -18.92 11.39 -1.16
CA VAL A 431 -20.24 10.86 -0.78
C VAL A 431 -20.85 9.91 -1.83
N PRO A 432 -20.78 10.16 -3.14
CA PRO A 432 -21.33 9.24 -4.15
C PRO A 432 -20.64 7.88 -4.14
N MET A 433 -19.32 7.85 -3.93
CA MET A 433 -18.56 6.62 -3.78
C MET A 433 -18.96 5.88 -2.50
N ALA A 434 -19.01 6.59 -1.38
CA ALA A 434 -19.38 6.02 -0.09
C ALA A 434 -20.80 5.43 -0.10
N LYS A 435 -21.75 6.14 -0.71
CA LYS A 435 -23.13 5.67 -0.89
C LYS A 435 -23.17 4.30 -1.59
N ARG A 436 -22.51 4.16 -2.74
CA ARG A 436 -22.44 2.87 -3.47
C ARG A 436 -21.83 1.76 -2.61
N GLN A 437 -20.83 2.09 -1.79
CA GLN A 437 -20.20 1.11 -0.92
C GLN A 437 -21.12 0.69 0.23
N PHE A 438 -21.83 1.63 0.85
CA PHE A 438 -22.79 1.35 1.93
C PHE A 438 -24.04 0.61 1.45
N GLU A 439 -24.47 0.81 0.20
CA GLU A 439 -25.52 0.01 -0.44
C GLU A 439 -25.10 -1.45 -0.60
N SER A 440 -23.84 -1.70 -0.97
CA SER A 440 -23.30 -3.05 -1.12
C SER A 440 -23.00 -3.75 0.22
N ASN A 441 -22.57 -2.98 1.22
CA ASN A 441 -22.23 -3.46 2.55
C ASN A 441 -22.53 -2.35 3.57
N PRO A 442 -23.64 -2.45 4.33
CA PRO A 442 -24.02 -1.45 5.32
C PRO A 442 -22.96 -1.17 6.40
N ASN A 443 -22.09 -2.15 6.69
CA ASN A 443 -21.03 -2.07 7.68
C ASN A 443 -19.68 -1.66 7.07
N ALA A 444 -19.65 -1.28 5.79
CA ALA A 444 -18.43 -0.80 5.17
C ALA A 444 -17.92 0.48 5.85
N SER A 445 -16.61 0.72 5.72
CA SER A 445 -15.98 1.99 6.06
C SER A 445 -15.28 2.55 4.84
N VAL A 446 -15.39 3.86 4.64
CA VAL A 446 -14.78 4.61 3.55
C VAL A 446 -13.87 5.67 4.15
N GLY A 447 -12.57 5.62 3.85
CA GLY A 447 -11.60 6.56 4.41
C GLY A 447 -11.41 6.46 5.94
N GLY A 448 -11.95 5.41 6.57
CA GLY A 448 -11.96 5.24 8.02
C GLY A 448 -13.25 5.69 8.70
N ASP A 449 -14.16 6.32 7.96
CA ASP A 449 -15.47 6.75 8.46
C ASP A 449 -16.54 5.71 8.11
N ASP A 450 -17.51 5.54 9.00
CA ASP A 450 -18.71 4.74 8.77
C ASP A 450 -19.86 5.62 8.24
N ARG A 451 -21.01 4.99 7.95
CA ARG A 451 -22.20 5.70 7.46
C ARG A 451 -22.63 6.85 8.39
N ASN A 452 -22.54 6.66 9.71
CA ASN A 452 -22.97 7.65 10.68
C ASN A 452 -22.03 8.87 10.70
N ALA A 453 -20.71 8.63 10.61
CA ALA A 453 -19.72 9.68 10.48
C ALA A 453 -19.94 10.52 9.21
N PHE A 454 -20.30 9.90 8.08
CA PHE A 454 -20.66 10.63 6.86
C PHE A 454 -21.88 11.53 7.06
N VAL A 455 -22.94 11.01 7.69
CA VAL A 455 -24.16 11.79 8.00
C VAL A 455 -23.85 12.95 8.94
N ASP A 456 -23.05 12.73 9.98
CA ASP A 456 -22.63 13.76 10.92
C ASP A 456 -21.80 14.87 10.24
N ASN A 457 -20.86 14.49 9.35
CA ASN A 457 -20.09 15.45 8.56
C ASN A 457 -20.99 16.34 7.70
N LEU A 458 -22.00 15.76 7.04
CA LEU A 458 -22.96 16.50 6.21
C LEU A 458 -23.87 17.42 7.05
N ARG A 459 -24.29 16.99 8.24
CA ARG A 459 -25.06 17.84 9.15
C ARG A 459 -24.25 19.02 9.67
N LYS A 460 -22.99 18.80 10.04
CA LYS A 460 -22.05 19.86 10.42
C LYS A 460 -21.87 20.86 9.27
N ALA A 461 -21.74 20.36 8.04
CA ALA A 461 -21.66 21.21 6.85
C ALA A 461 -22.94 22.05 6.64
N ALA A 462 -24.13 21.44 6.78
CA ALA A 462 -25.40 22.15 6.68
C ALA A 462 -25.52 23.28 7.71
N ASN A 463 -25.18 23.00 8.97
CA ASN A 463 -25.20 24.01 10.04
C ASN A 463 -24.21 25.13 9.78
N ALA A 464 -22.98 24.81 9.39
CA ALA A 464 -21.96 25.80 9.02
C ALA A 464 -22.41 26.69 7.85
N SER A 465 -23.11 26.11 6.87
CA SER A 465 -23.65 26.84 5.72
C SER A 465 -24.77 27.81 6.14
N ARG A 466 -25.64 27.43 7.09
CA ARG A 466 -26.68 28.33 7.63
C ARG A 466 -26.11 29.49 8.44
N GLU A 467 -25.02 29.26 9.17
CA GLU A 467 -24.36 30.30 9.96
C GLU A 467 -23.58 31.31 9.09
N LEU A 468 -23.31 30.97 7.84
CA LEU A 468 -22.60 31.81 6.91
C LEU A 468 -23.52 32.94 6.40
N GLN A 469 -23.09 34.18 6.56
CA GLN A 469 -23.85 35.33 6.08
C GLN A 469 -23.79 35.38 4.55
N PRO A 470 -24.93 35.57 3.84
CA PRO A 470 -24.91 35.71 2.40
C PRO A 470 -24.13 36.97 2.01
N ARG A 471 -23.02 36.77 1.29
CA ARG A 471 -22.19 37.84 0.70
C ARG A 471 -21.98 37.52 -0.78
N GLY A 472 -21.86 38.56 -1.61
CA GLY A 472 -21.77 38.42 -3.07
C GLY A 472 -20.50 37.71 -3.59
N ASP A 473 -19.51 37.46 -2.74
CA ASP A 473 -18.20 36.91 -3.09
C ASP A 473 -18.02 35.42 -2.73
N LEU A 474 -19.06 34.75 -2.24
CA LEU A 474 -18.95 33.37 -1.75
C LEU A 474 -18.73 32.33 -2.87
N GLY A 475 -19.29 32.59 -4.06
CA GLY A 475 -19.28 31.66 -5.19
C GLY A 475 -20.26 30.49 -5.06
N PHE A 476 -21.12 30.50 -4.03
CA PHE A 476 -22.23 29.57 -3.80
C PHE A 476 -23.29 30.25 -2.92
N ASP A 477 -24.54 29.77 -2.96
CA ASP A 477 -25.61 30.21 -2.06
C ASP A 477 -25.59 29.35 -0.77
N PRO A 478 -25.34 29.93 0.41
CA PRO A 478 -25.28 29.17 1.66
C PRO A 478 -26.60 28.48 2.04
N ALA A 479 -27.75 29.04 1.69
CA ALA A 479 -29.05 28.44 2.00
C ALA A 479 -29.34 27.23 1.10
N GLU A 480 -28.98 27.34 -0.18
CA GLU A 480 -29.10 26.24 -1.13
C GLU A 480 -28.16 25.08 -0.74
N GLU A 481 -26.90 25.39 -0.43
CA GLU A 481 -25.91 24.37 -0.06
C GLU A 481 -26.27 23.66 1.25
N ALA A 482 -26.84 24.37 2.24
CA ALA A 482 -27.37 23.75 3.45
C ALA A 482 -28.42 22.67 3.12
N THR A 483 -29.38 23.00 2.25
CA THR A 483 -30.43 22.09 1.80
C THR A 483 -29.85 20.87 1.07
N ARG A 484 -28.84 21.08 0.21
CA ARG A 484 -28.16 20.00 -0.52
C ARG A 484 -27.39 19.06 0.41
N PHE A 485 -26.74 19.57 1.46
CA PHE A 485 -26.09 18.72 2.47
C PHE A 485 -27.09 17.86 3.24
N GLU A 486 -28.24 18.41 3.61
CA GLU A 486 -29.30 17.64 4.28
C GLU A 486 -29.89 16.57 3.38
N ALA A 487 -30.13 16.88 2.11
CA ALA A 487 -30.58 15.92 1.12
C ALA A 487 -29.56 14.78 0.93
N ALA A 488 -28.26 15.10 0.87
CA ALA A 488 -27.20 14.09 0.80
C ALA A 488 -27.16 13.22 2.06
N ALA A 489 -27.31 13.81 3.26
CA ALA A 489 -27.35 13.08 4.52
C ALA A 489 -28.55 12.13 4.58
N ALA A 490 -29.74 12.62 4.20
CA ALA A 490 -30.96 11.81 4.12
C ALA A 490 -30.81 10.65 3.11
N GLY A 491 -30.11 10.89 2.00
CA GLY A 491 -29.82 9.88 0.98
C GLY A 491 -28.84 8.78 1.39
N LEU A 492 -28.13 8.94 2.52
CA LEU A 492 -27.30 7.89 3.13
C LEU A 492 -28.04 7.09 4.22
N ILE A 493 -29.12 7.64 4.76
CA ILE A 493 -29.95 7.00 5.78
C ILE A 493 -30.95 6.03 5.13
N LYS A 494 -31.52 6.42 3.99
CA LYS A 494 -32.34 5.56 3.12
C LYS A 494 -31.47 4.47 2.51
#